data_AF-H9WY07-F1
#
_entry.id   AF-H9WY07-F1
#
_cell.length_a   1.000
_cell.length_b   1.000
_cell.length_c   1.000
_cell.angle_alpha   90.00
_cell.angle_beta   90.00
_cell.angle_gamma   90.00
#
_symmetry.space_group_name_H-M   'P 1'
#
loop_
_entity.id
_entity.type
_entity.pdbx_description
1 polymer ?
#
loop_
_entity_poly.entity_id
_entity_poly.type
_entity_poly.pdbx_seq_one_letter_code
_entity_poly.pdbx_strand_id
1 'polypeptide(L)' 'YSTAQRDRFYNTVYNNIHSALSSGKAGGGGLFWQLLAEGMDSFADGYDIVLSRNPSIAAIIASQSHRLSLLNT' A
#
# COMPACT_ATOMS: atom_id res chain seq x y z
N TYR A 1 14.33 3.09 -11.26
CA TYR A 1 13.34 2.82 -10.19
C TYR A 1 13.86 1.68 -9.34
N SER A 2 13.84 1.80 -8.01
CA SER A 2 14.29 0.74 -7.09
C SER A 2 13.20 0.36 -6.08
N THR A 3 13.29 -0.86 -5.53
CA THR A 3 12.42 -1.34 -4.45
C THR A 3 12.37 -0.37 -3.27
N ALA A 4 13.52 0.18 -2.86
CA ALA A 4 13.59 1.15 -1.77
C ALA A 4 12.85 2.46 -2.08
N GLN A 5 12.87 2.92 -3.32
CA GLN A 5 12.11 4.10 -3.75
C GLN A 5 10.60 3.84 -3.68
N ARG A 6 10.15 2.65 -4.12
CA ARG A 6 8.74 2.22 -3.99
C ARG A 6 8.29 2.22 -2.55
N ASP A 7 9.03 1.52 -1.70
CA ASP A 7 8.66 1.31 -0.31
C ASP A 7 8.63 2.64 0.46
N ARG A 8 9.56 3.55 0.17
CA ARG A 8 9.53 4.92 0.70
C ARG A 8 8.29 5.67 0.25
N PHE A 9 7.94 5.61 -1.04
CA PHE A 9 6.76 6.27 -1.57
C PHE A 9 5.48 5.79 -0.89
N TYR A 10 5.28 4.47 -0.78
CA TYR A 10 4.10 3.89 -0.12
C TYR A 10 4.03 4.27 1.36
N ASN A 11 5.15 4.20 2.09
CA ASN A 11 5.20 4.64 3.48
C ASN A 11 4.79 6.11 3.63
N THR A 12 5.29 7.00 2.77
CA THR A 12 4.91 8.42 2.81
C THR A 12 3.42 8.62 2.57
N VAL A 13 2.87 8.01 1.52
CA VAL A 13 1.44 8.14 1.19
C VAL A 13 0.55 7.56 2.29
N TYR A 14 0.85 6.36 2.77
CA TYR A 14 0.09 5.69 3.83
C TYR A 14 0.16 6.42 5.17
N ASN A 15 1.33 6.99 5.53
CA ASN A 15 1.44 7.83 6.71
C ASN A 15 0.60 9.10 6.59
N ASN A 16 0.58 9.75 5.42
CA ASN A 16 -0.26 10.92 5.21
C ASN A 16 -1.75 10.60 5.30
N ILE A 17 -2.19 9.48 4.68
CA ILE A 17 -3.57 9.00 4.77
C ILE A 17 -3.96 8.71 6.22
N HIS A 18 -3.14 7.94 6.93
CA HIS A 18 -3.42 7.63 8.33
C HIS A 18 -3.50 8.89 9.18
N SER A 19 -2.52 9.80 9.08
CA SER A 19 -2.52 11.05 9.84
C SER A 19 -3.75 11.93 9.54
N ALA A 20 -4.21 11.97 8.29
CA ALA A 20 -5.42 12.70 7.93
C ALA A 20 -6.65 12.09 8.62
N LEU A 21 -6.81 10.76 8.55
CA LEU A 21 -7.95 10.06 9.14
C LEU A 21 -7.92 10.08 10.67
N SER A 22 -6.76 9.89 11.31
CA SER A 22 -6.61 10.01 12.77
C SER A 22 -6.91 11.41 13.29
N SER A 23 -6.83 12.44 12.44
CA SER A 23 -7.19 13.82 12.80
C SER A 23 -8.67 14.13 12.58
N GLY A 24 -9.52 13.13 12.30
CA GLY A 24 -10.95 13.32 12.05
C GLY A 24 -11.27 14.02 10.73
N LYS A 25 -10.30 14.14 9.81
CA LYS A 25 -10.55 14.70 8.47
C LYS A 25 -11.26 13.67 7.60
N ALA A 26 -12.18 14.13 6.76
CA ALA A 26 -12.93 13.28 5.85
C ALA A 26 -12.00 12.55 4.86
N GLY A 27 -12.21 11.24 4.68
CA GLY A 27 -11.50 10.38 3.75
C GLY A 27 -11.84 8.91 3.97
N GLY A 28 -11.53 8.04 2.99
CA GLY A 28 -11.81 6.59 3.06
C GLY A 28 -10.58 5.69 3.02
N GLY A 29 -9.37 6.25 2.94
CA GLY A 29 -8.13 5.51 2.75
C GLY A 29 -7.50 5.77 1.38
N GLY A 30 -6.84 4.76 0.81
CA GLY A 30 -6.23 4.83 -0.51
C GLY A 30 -6.09 3.45 -1.14
N LEU A 31 -6.12 3.41 -2.47
CA LEU A 31 -5.93 2.20 -3.28
C LEU A 31 -4.58 2.26 -3.98
N PHE A 32 -3.86 1.15 -4.01
CA PHE A 32 -2.66 1.04 -4.81
C PHE A 32 -2.97 0.42 -6.17
N TRP A 33 -2.16 0.76 -7.16
CA TRP A 33 -2.22 0.21 -8.51
C TRP A 33 -0.91 -0.53 -8.79
N GLN A 34 -0.91 -1.80 -9.16
CA GLN A 34 -2.03 -2.76 -9.10
C GLN A 34 -1.59 -4.06 -8.45
N LEU A 35 -2.55 -4.84 -7.95
CA LEU A 35 -2.29 -6.18 -7.46
C LEU A 35 -2.34 -7.16 -8.63
N LEU A 36 -1.29 -7.94 -8.83
CA LEU A 36 -1.32 -9.12 -9.69
C LEU A 36 -1.08 -10.38 -8.85
N ALA A 37 -1.74 -11.47 -9.25
CA ALA A 37 -1.49 -12.79 -8.69
C ALA A 37 -0.31 -13.48 -9.39
N GLU A 38 0.18 -14.56 -8.81
CA GLU A 38 1.21 -15.40 -9.43
C GLU A 38 0.77 -15.90 -10.81
N GLY A 39 1.68 -15.84 -11.79
CA GLY A 39 1.44 -16.28 -13.17
C GLY A 39 0.67 -15.30 -14.05
N MET A 40 0.35 -14.10 -13.55
CA MET A 40 -0.30 -13.03 -14.32
C MET A 40 0.69 -12.08 -15.01
N ASP A 41 1.94 -12.49 -15.18
CA ASP A 41 3.03 -11.64 -15.70
C ASP A 41 2.69 -10.98 -17.06
N SER A 42 1.83 -11.59 -17.88
CA SER A 42 1.37 -11.02 -19.16
C SER A 42 0.46 -9.80 -19.03
N PHE A 43 -0.07 -9.52 -17.83
CA PHE A 43 -0.92 -8.36 -17.53
C PHE A 43 -0.15 -7.22 -16.87
N ALA A 44 1.16 -7.40 -16.62
CA ALA A 44 2.00 -6.39 -16.00
C ALA A 44 2.09 -5.13 -16.86
N ASP A 45 1.82 -3.99 -16.23
CA ASP A 45 1.97 -2.65 -16.82
C ASP A 45 3.17 -1.88 -16.24
N GLY A 46 3.97 -2.55 -15.40
CA GLY A 46 5.14 -1.98 -14.73
C GLY A 46 4.85 -1.38 -13.34
N TYR A 47 3.59 -1.36 -12.90
CA TYR A 47 3.19 -0.95 -11.55
C TYR A 47 2.68 -2.11 -10.68
N ASP A 48 2.67 -3.31 -11.23
CA ASP A 48 2.18 -4.50 -10.57
C ASP A 48 2.96 -4.82 -9.29
N ILE A 49 2.20 -5.28 -8.30
CA ILE A 49 2.70 -5.83 -7.05
C ILE A 49 2.17 -7.26 -6.98
N VAL A 50 3.07 -8.22 -7.10
CA VAL A 50 2.82 -9.61 -6.72
C VAL A 50 3.29 -9.80 -5.27
N LEU A 51 2.36 -9.91 -4.32
CA LEU A 51 2.65 -9.85 -2.89
C LEU A 51 3.64 -10.93 -2.42
N SER A 52 3.50 -12.15 -2.92
CA SER A 52 4.40 -13.29 -2.63
C SER A 52 5.85 -13.06 -3.07
N ARG A 53 6.07 -12.25 -4.11
CA ARG A 53 7.40 -11.91 -4.63
C ARG A 53 7.99 -10.64 -4.01
N ASN A 54 7.19 -9.87 -3.27
CA ASN A 54 7.55 -8.54 -2.78
C ASN A 54 7.27 -8.40 -1.28
N PRO A 55 8.01 -9.09 -0.39
CA PRO A 55 7.69 -9.14 1.04
C PRO A 55 7.73 -7.76 1.72
N SER A 56 8.63 -6.86 1.30
CA SER A 56 8.75 -5.52 1.89
C SER A 56 7.49 -4.67 1.69
N ILE A 57 7.00 -4.54 0.45
CA ILE A 57 5.80 -3.76 0.16
C ILE A 57 4.54 -4.44 0.70
N ALA A 58 4.50 -5.79 0.72
CA ALA A 58 3.42 -6.54 1.32
C ALA A 58 3.29 -6.23 2.83
N ALA A 59 4.41 -6.16 3.55
CA ALA A 59 4.43 -5.77 4.97
C ALA A 59 3.95 -4.32 5.18
N ILE A 60 4.34 -3.39 4.30
CA ILE A 60 3.89 -1.99 4.35
C ILE A 60 2.38 -1.88 4.15
N ILE A 61 1.83 -2.57 3.14
CA ILE A 61 0.38 -2.61 2.86
C ILE A 61 -0.36 -3.21 4.06
N ALA A 62 0.08 -4.36 4.59
CA ALA A 62 -0.53 -5.00 5.74
C ALA A 62 -0.51 -4.12 6.99
N SER A 63 0.61 -3.46 7.27
CA SER A 63 0.75 -2.53 8.39
C SER A 63 -0.22 -1.35 8.26
N GLN A 64 -0.35 -0.76 7.08
CA GLN A 64 -1.31 0.32 6.86
C GLN A 64 -2.76 -0.17 7.03
N SER A 65 -3.12 -1.31 6.44
CA SER A 65 -4.46 -1.90 6.60
C SER A 65 -4.80 -2.12 8.07
N HIS A 66 -3.85 -2.65 8.85
CA HIS A 66 -4.02 -2.84 10.29
C HIS A 66 -4.22 -1.52 11.02
N ARG A 67 -3.37 -0.52 10.77
CA ARG A 67 -3.50 0.80 11.39
C ARG A 67 -4.86 1.47 11.09
N LEU A 68 -5.34 1.39 9.83
CA LEU A 68 -6.64 1.93 9.46
C LEU A 68 -7.79 1.19 10.15
N SER A 69 -7.68 -0.13 10.36
CA SER A 69 -8.69 -0.90 11.09
C SER A 69 -8.86 -0.46 12.55
N LEU A 70 -7.82 0.11 13.15
CA LEU A 70 -7.83 0.62 14.53
C LEU A 70 -8.41 2.04 14.67
N LEU A 71 -8.68 2.75 13.57
CA LEU A 71 -9.28 4.10 13.62
C LEU A 71 -10.81 4.08 13.76
N ASN A 72 -11.45 2.93 13.58
CA ASN A 72 -12.92 2.75 13.60
C ASN A 72 -13.45 2.11 14.90
N THR A 73 -12.81 2.33 16.05
CA THR A 73 -13.41 2.03 17.37
C THR A 73 -13.96 3.28 18.02
#